data_AF-A0A235J8D5-F1
#
_entry.id   AF-A0A235J8D5-F1
#
_cell.length_a   1.000
_cell.length_b   1.000
_cell.length_c   1.000
_cell.angle_alpha   90.00
_cell.angle_beta   90.00
_cell.angle_gamma   90.00
#
_symmetry.space_group_name_H-M   'P 1'
#
loop_
_entity.id
_entity.type
_entity.pdbx_description
1 polymer ?
#
loop_
_entity_poly.entity_id
_entity_poly.type
_entity_poly.pdbx_seq_one_letter_code
_entity_poly.pdbx_strand_id
1 'polypeptide(L)'
;MGTSYGSIHIRSTDTEQIAEIVKNLAAQEKQKFLISPCINGWISVYPSGLGYDSNIAAAIAQQFPGHLLYLTLYDDNLFDYIYYLEHKLVDEYSSNPDYFETVSREEKARLRGKPEVFADLLTELPNNQTTIEEITKVLTVLSKEEREKIYQKNLELLQRLQARKNDVDISKLPYDEVFQGVGQFSGFAQLFNISNASTCYEYLQDEEDEEIERWEEFIQIPNPSI
;
A
#
# COMPACT_ATOMS: atom_id res chain seq x y z
N MET A 1 -17.89 3.05 -7.08
CA MET A 1 -16.92 1.98 -6.78
C MET A 1 -15.61 2.70 -6.70
N GLY A 2 -14.98 2.62 -5.54
CA GLY A 2 -13.70 3.26 -5.25
C GLY A 2 -12.53 2.45 -5.78
N THR A 3 -11.34 3.00 -5.61
CA THR A 3 -10.09 2.42 -6.10
C THR A 3 -9.62 1.28 -5.19
N SER A 4 -8.95 0.29 -5.77
CA SER A 4 -8.71 -1.00 -5.13
C SER A 4 -7.43 -1.66 -5.67
N TYR A 5 -6.39 -1.76 -4.85
CA TYR A 5 -5.08 -2.28 -5.24
C TYR A 5 -4.24 -2.78 -4.05
N GLY A 6 -3.26 -3.61 -4.35
CA GLY A 6 -2.18 -4.02 -3.47
C GLY A 6 -0.83 -4.02 -4.16
N SER A 7 0.22 -3.74 -3.39
CA SER A 7 1.59 -3.63 -3.86
C SER A 7 2.58 -4.09 -2.78
N ILE A 8 3.69 -4.67 -3.21
CA ILE A 8 4.75 -5.20 -2.33
C ILE A 8 5.99 -4.33 -2.50
N HIS A 9 6.56 -3.83 -1.40
CA HIS A 9 7.70 -2.93 -1.40
C HIS A 9 8.84 -3.54 -0.59
N ILE A 10 10.00 -3.69 -1.23
CA ILE A 10 11.14 -4.40 -0.69
C ILE A 10 12.30 -3.42 -0.56
N ARG A 11 12.86 -3.28 0.66
CA ARG A 11 14.00 -2.39 0.90
C ARG A 11 15.26 -3.05 0.36
N SER A 12 15.65 -2.71 -0.86
CA SER A 12 16.84 -3.23 -1.51
C SER A 12 17.27 -2.32 -2.67
N THR A 13 18.54 -2.41 -3.03
CA THR A 13 19.09 -1.81 -4.27
C THR A 13 19.42 -2.85 -5.33
N ASP A 14 19.28 -4.14 -5.00
CA ASP A 14 19.61 -5.25 -5.88
C ASP A 14 18.35 -5.75 -6.63
N THR A 15 18.01 -5.05 -7.72
CA THR A 15 16.86 -5.41 -8.55
C THR A 15 17.01 -6.77 -9.22
N GLU A 16 18.22 -7.23 -9.49
CA GLU A 16 18.47 -8.54 -10.11
C GLU A 16 18.11 -9.68 -9.15
N GLN A 17 18.54 -9.60 -7.88
CA GLN A 17 18.18 -10.56 -6.85
C GLN A 17 16.67 -10.63 -6.66
N ILE A 18 15.99 -9.49 -6.55
CA ILE A 18 14.54 -9.45 -6.37
C ILE A 18 13.83 -10.04 -7.60
N ALA A 19 14.28 -9.71 -8.81
CA ALA A 19 13.72 -10.28 -10.03
C ALA A 19 13.90 -11.80 -10.11
N GLU A 20 15.01 -12.36 -9.62
CA GLU A 20 15.21 -13.81 -9.56
C GLU A 20 14.23 -14.50 -8.60
N ILE A 21 14.05 -13.94 -7.39
CA ILE A 21 13.06 -14.44 -6.42
C ILE A 21 11.66 -14.43 -7.02
N VAL A 22 11.27 -13.31 -7.65
CA VAL A 22 9.93 -13.16 -8.25
C VAL A 22 9.75 -14.07 -9.46
N LYS A 23 10.77 -14.29 -10.30
CA LYS A 23 10.71 -15.25 -11.43
C LYS A 23 10.41 -16.67 -10.95
N ASN A 24 11.04 -17.10 -9.86
CA ASN A 24 10.80 -18.42 -9.29
C ASN A 24 9.36 -18.57 -8.81
N LEU A 25 8.80 -17.53 -8.19
CA LEU A 25 7.40 -17.48 -7.75
C LEU A 25 6.43 -17.45 -8.92
N ALA A 26 6.71 -16.68 -9.98
CA ALA A 26 5.89 -16.61 -11.17
C ALA A 26 5.69 -17.97 -11.84
N ALA A 27 6.69 -18.83 -11.80
CA ALA A 27 6.60 -20.20 -12.29
C ALA A 27 5.71 -21.10 -11.44
N GLN A 28 5.70 -20.91 -10.13
CA GLN A 28 4.90 -21.70 -9.19
C GLN A 28 3.43 -21.29 -9.24
N GLU A 29 3.17 -19.98 -9.19
CA GLU A 29 1.82 -19.41 -9.08
C GLU A 29 1.15 -19.16 -10.44
N LYS A 30 1.88 -19.32 -11.55
CA LYS A 30 1.40 -19.02 -12.92
C LYS A 30 0.83 -17.60 -13.02
N GLN A 31 1.57 -16.65 -12.49
CA GLN A 31 1.16 -15.25 -12.35
C GLN A 31 2.17 -14.33 -13.05
N LYS A 32 1.69 -13.16 -13.49
CA LYS A 32 2.54 -12.12 -14.08
C LYS A 32 2.93 -11.12 -13.01
N PHE A 33 4.09 -10.51 -13.17
CA PHE A 33 4.56 -9.47 -12.27
C PHE A 33 5.14 -8.30 -13.06
N LEU A 34 5.05 -7.12 -12.46
CA LEU A 34 5.89 -5.98 -12.78
C LEU A 34 6.80 -5.71 -11.57
N ILE A 35 8.04 -5.32 -11.85
CA ILE A 35 9.03 -4.97 -10.83
C ILE A 35 9.58 -3.59 -11.17
N SER A 36 9.48 -2.65 -10.25
CA SER A 36 10.04 -1.31 -10.43
C SER A 36 11.57 -1.35 -10.37
N PRO A 37 12.29 -0.36 -10.92
CA PRO A 37 13.67 -0.13 -10.54
C PRO A 37 13.76 0.20 -9.04
N CYS A 38 14.99 0.21 -8.49
CA CYS A 38 15.22 0.76 -7.16
C CYS A 38 14.98 2.28 -7.16
N ILE A 39 13.97 2.73 -6.40
CA ILE A 39 13.59 4.14 -6.23
C ILE A 39 13.60 4.43 -4.73
N ASN A 40 14.36 5.44 -4.29
CA ASN A 40 14.51 5.80 -2.87
C ASN A 40 14.90 4.61 -1.95
N GLY A 41 15.56 3.59 -2.51
CA GLY A 41 15.94 2.39 -1.78
C GLY A 41 14.88 1.29 -1.73
N TRP A 42 13.77 1.46 -2.44
CA TRP A 42 12.68 0.49 -2.55
C TRP A 42 12.62 -0.11 -3.95
N ILE A 43 12.38 -1.41 -4.02
CA ILE A 43 11.99 -2.12 -5.23
C ILE A 43 10.57 -2.62 -5.00
N SER A 44 9.65 -2.17 -5.85
CA SER A 44 8.24 -2.52 -5.77
C SER A 44 7.91 -3.67 -6.70
N VAL A 45 7.11 -4.62 -6.23
CA VAL A 45 6.63 -5.78 -6.97
C VAL A 45 5.11 -5.71 -7.03
N TYR A 46 4.58 -5.81 -8.25
CA TYR A 46 3.15 -5.72 -8.55
C TYR A 46 2.69 -7.03 -9.20
N PRO A 47 2.07 -7.94 -8.43
CA PRO A 47 1.48 -9.15 -8.98
C PRO A 47 0.19 -8.83 -9.76
N SER A 48 -0.07 -9.52 -10.87
CA SER A 48 -1.36 -9.43 -11.58
C SER A 48 -2.52 -9.94 -10.73
N GLY A 49 -3.69 -9.33 -10.80
CA GLY A 49 -4.88 -9.69 -10.01
C GLY A 49 -5.15 -8.71 -8.88
N LEU A 50 -4.93 -7.41 -9.12
CA LEU A 50 -5.07 -6.30 -8.17
C LEU A 50 -4.14 -6.37 -6.95
N GLY A 51 -3.25 -7.37 -6.88
CA GLY A 51 -2.23 -7.49 -5.86
C GLY A 51 -2.72 -7.85 -4.45
N TYR A 52 -3.92 -8.44 -4.29
CA TYR A 52 -4.49 -8.75 -2.96
C TYR A 52 -3.99 -10.04 -2.30
N ASP A 53 -3.21 -10.85 -3.01
CA ASP A 53 -2.74 -12.13 -2.48
C ASP A 53 -1.52 -11.95 -1.55
N SER A 54 -1.80 -11.90 -0.25
CA SER A 54 -0.76 -11.82 0.79
C SER A 54 0.20 -13.02 0.82
N ASN A 55 -0.17 -14.18 0.23
CA ASN A 55 0.73 -15.33 0.17
C ASN A 55 1.96 -15.04 -0.69
N ILE A 56 1.82 -14.18 -1.70
CA ILE A 56 2.94 -13.76 -2.55
C ILE A 56 3.95 -12.96 -1.73
N ALA A 57 3.47 -11.98 -0.96
CA ALA A 57 4.32 -11.18 -0.08
C ALA A 57 5.05 -12.07 0.95
N ALA A 58 4.33 -13.03 1.55
CA ALA A 58 4.91 -14.00 2.46
C ALA A 58 5.99 -14.87 1.79
N ALA A 59 5.75 -15.33 0.56
CA ALA A 59 6.67 -16.18 -0.19
C ALA A 59 7.96 -15.43 -0.61
N ILE A 60 7.86 -14.13 -0.92
CA ILE A 60 9.01 -13.27 -1.13
C ILE A 60 9.77 -13.07 0.19
N ALA A 61 9.06 -12.75 1.29
CA ALA A 61 9.68 -12.54 2.60
C ALA A 61 10.43 -13.78 3.11
N GLN A 62 9.98 -15.00 2.78
CA GLN A 62 10.71 -16.23 3.11
C GLN A 62 12.06 -16.36 2.38
N GLN A 63 12.22 -15.69 1.24
CA GLN A 63 13.44 -15.72 0.43
C GLN A 63 14.31 -14.47 0.60
N PHE A 64 13.76 -13.39 1.17
CA PHE A 64 14.44 -12.11 1.37
C PHE A 64 14.50 -11.72 2.85
N PRO A 65 15.70 -11.52 3.44
CA PRO A 65 15.84 -11.26 4.87
C PRO A 65 15.58 -9.81 5.29
N GLY A 66 15.57 -8.86 4.37
CA GLY A 66 15.41 -7.44 4.68
C GLY A 66 13.95 -7.01 4.90
N HIS A 67 13.74 -5.69 4.96
CA HIS A 67 12.42 -5.11 5.14
C HIS A 67 11.52 -5.35 3.91
N LEU A 68 10.32 -5.86 4.14
CA LEU A 68 9.27 -5.99 3.13
C LEU A 68 7.95 -5.48 3.70
N LEU A 69 7.33 -4.54 2.99
CA LEU A 69 6.01 -4.00 3.27
C LEU A 69 5.05 -4.43 2.18
N TYR A 70 3.96 -5.06 2.56
CA TYR A 70 2.83 -5.31 1.67
C TYR A 70 1.70 -4.36 2.05
N LEU A 71 1.29 -3.51 1.12
CA LEU A 71 0.30 -2.46 1.34
C LEU A 71 -0.92 -2.75 0.48
N THR A 72 -2.11 -2.56 1.04
CA THR A 72 -3.37 -2.73 0.30
C THR A 72 -4.35 -1.61 0.61
N LEU A 73 -5.00 -1.10 -0.43
CA LEU A 73 -6.14 -0.22 -0.34
C LEU A 73 -7.36 -0.90 -0.96
N TYR A 74 -8.47 -0.92 -0.24
CA TYR A 74 -9.73 -1.49 -0.71
C TYR A 74 -10.85 -0.44 -0.69
N ASP A 75 -11.50 -0.29 -1.85
CA ASP A 75 -12.64 0.61 -2.12
C ASP A 75 -12.45 2.02 -1.52
N ASP A 76 -11.24 2.58 -1.63
CA ASP A 76 -10.77 3.85 -1.03
C ASP A 76 -10.86 3.97 0.50
N ASN A 77 -11.49 3.02 1.19
CA ASN A 77 -11.91 3.17 2.58
C ASN A 77 -11.13 2.32 3.57
N LEU A 78 -10.47 1.27 3.11
CA LEU A 78 -9.74 0.34 3.96
C LEU A 78 -8.28 0.27 3.51
N PHE A 79 -7.39 0.84 4.33
CA PHE A 79 -5.96 0.62 4.25
C PHE A 79 -5.52 -0.47 5.22
N ASP A 80 -4.81 -1.47 4.73
CA ASP A 80 -4.13 -2.50 5.51
C ASP A 80 -2.64 -2.58 5.12
N TYR A 81 -1.81 -3.06 6.05
CA TYR A 81 -0.45 -3.49 5.71
C TYR A 81 -0.04 -4.77 6.42
N ILE A 82 0.94 -5.45 5.83
CA ILE A 82 1.70 -6.52 6.45
C ILE A 82 3.19 -6.20 6.35
N TYR A 83 3.90 -6.28 7.47
CA TYR A 83 5.33 -5.98 7.56
C TYR A 83 6.14 -7.23 7.92
N TYR A 84 7.17 -7.49 7.11
CA TYR A 84 8.12 -8.58 7.30
C TYR A 84 9.56 -8.07 7.47
N LEU A 85 10.32 -8.78 8.30
CA LEU A 85 11.76 -8.60 8.50
C LEU A 85 12.37 -9.93 8.95
N GLU A 86 13.58 -10.25 8.50
CA GLU A 86 14.30 -11.49 8.84
C GLU A 86 13.44 -12.75 8.63
N HIS A 87 12.72 -12.81 7.49
CA HIS A 87 11.82 -13.91 7.13
C HIS A 87 10.60 -14.12 8.05
N LYS A 88 10.30 -13.15 8.91
CA LYS A 88 9.20 -13.23 9.87
C LYS A 88 8.21 -12.12 9.64
N LEU A 89 6.95 -12.46 9.87
CA LEU A 89 5.88 -11.50 10.07
C LEU A 89 6.15 -10.73 11.37
N VAL A 90 6.38 -9.43 11.26
CA VAL A 90 6.68 -8.55 12.40
C VAL A 90 5.42 -7.90 12.92
N ASP A 91 4.61 -7.38 12.00
CA ASP A 91 3.42 -6.62 12.35
C ASP A 91 2.39 -6.58 11.23
N GLU A 92 1.14 -6.36 11.62
CA GLU A 92 -0.01 -6.25 10.73
C GLU A 92 -0.93 -5.14 11.22
N TYR A 93 -1.59 -4.49 10.27
CA TYR A 93 -2.44 -3.36 10.55
C TYR A 93 -3.66 -3.38 9.66
N SER A 94 -4.78 -2.96 10.24
CA SER A 94 -5.97 -2.59 9.51
C SER A 94 -6.55 -1.29 10.04
N SER A 95 -6.79 -0.34 9.14
CA SER A 95 -7.45 0.93 9.44
C SER A 95 -8.90 0.78 9.90
N ASN A 96 -9.54 -0.33 9.53
CA ASN A 96 -10.87 -0.69 10.00
C ASN A 96 -11.02 -2.22 10.07
N PRO A 97 -10.62 -2.85 11.20
CA PRO A 97 -10.73 -4.30 11.38
C PRO A 97 -12.17 -4.84 11.29
N ASP A 98 -13.18 -3.97 11.44
CA ASP A 98 -14.59 -4.34 11.35
C ASP A 98 -15.20 -4.13 9.95
N TYR A 99 -14.38 -3.84 8.93
CA TYR A 99 -14.86 -3.41 7.61
C TYR A 99 -15.73 -4.49 6.93
N PHE A 100 -15.23 -5.73 6.86
CA PHE A 100 -15.95 -6.85 6.25
C PHE A 100 -16.92 -7.51 7.24
N GLU A 101 -16.47 -7.71 8.47
CA GLU A 101 -17.25 -8.34 9.52
C GLU A 101 -16.76 -7.87 10.90
N THR A 102 -17.57 -8.06 11.94
CA THR A 102 -17.14 -7.73 13.30
C THR A 102 -16.14 -8.77 13.80
N VAL A 103 -14.93 -8.32 14.13
CA VAL A 103 -13.87 -9.21 14.62
C VAL A 103 -13.72 -9.16 16.15
N SER A 104 -12.98 -10.13 16.71
CA SER A 104 -12.75 -10.26 18.15
C SER A 104 -11.91 -9.10 18.70
N ARG A 105 -11.92 -8.91 20.02
CA ARG A 105 -11.05 -7.90 20.68
C ARG A 105 -9.56 -8.21 20.49
N GLU A 106 -9.21 -9.49 20.48
CA GLU A 106 -7.83 -9.94 20.29
C GLU A 106 -7.37 -9.62 18.88
N GLU A 107 -8.23 -9.84 17.89
CA GLU A 107 -7.94 -9.52 16.49
C GLU A 107 -7.79 -8.01 16.27
N LYS A 108 -8.66 -7.20 16.88
CA LYS A 108 -8.50 -5.73 16.88
C LYS A 108 -7.21 -5.29 17.53
N ALA A 109 -6.73 -6.00 18.56
CA ALA A 109 -5.48 -5.66 19.21
C ALA A 109 -4.28 -6.04 18.33
N ARG A 110 -4.36 -7.16 17.61
CA ARG A 110 -3.35 -7.60 16.63
C ARG A 110 -3.23 -6.62 15.47
N LEU A 111 -4.35 -6.19 14.89
CA LEU A 111 -4.43 -5.32 13.71
C LEU A 111 -4.28 -3.81 14.00
N ARG A 112 -3.83 -3.44 15.21
CA ARG A 112 -3.63 -2.02 15.56
C ARG A 112 -2.40 -1.39 14.92
N GLY A 113 -1.46 -2.21 14.45
CA GLY A 113 -0.14 -1.75 14.10
C GLY A 113 0.67 -1.29 15.32
N LYS A 114 1.98 -1.40 15.22
CA LYS A 114 2.95 -1.07 16.28
C LYS A 114 4.02 -0.16 15.70
N PRO A 115 3.84 1.17 15.75
CA PRO A 115 4.77 2.13 15.18
C PRO A 115 6.26 1.87 15.52
N GLU A 116 6.53 1.40 16.74
CA GLU A 116 7.87 1.10 17.24
C GLU A 116 8.63 0.02 16.44
N VAL A 117 7.95 -0.88 15.73
CA VAL A 117 8.61 -1.94 14.95
C VAL A 117 9.35 -1.41 13.73
N PHE A 118 9.07 -0.16 13.33
CA PHE A 118 9.73 0.49 12.21
C PHE A 118 11.01 1.22 12.60
N ALA A 119 11.42 1.20 13.88
CA ALA A 119 12.59 1.93 14.35
C ALA A 119 13.85 1.63 13.51
N ASP A 120 14.13 0.35 13.25
CA ASP A 120 15.29 -0.06 12.45
C ASP A 120 15.14 0.42 10.99
N LEU A 121 13.98 0.22 10.36
CA LEU A 121 13.70 0.68 9.00
C LEU A 121 13.90 2.19 8.85
N LEU A 122 13.48 3.00 9.84
CA LEU A 122 13.64 4.45 9.81
C LEU A 122 15.11 4.88 9.79
N THR A 123 16.01 4.09 10.40
CA THR A 123 17.46 4.36 10.36
C THR A 123 18.10 4.06 9.01
N GLU A 124 17.48 3.18 8.21
CA GLU A 124 17.98 2.81 6.88
C GLU A 124 17.49 3.73 5.76
N LEU A 125 16.52 4.61 6.04
CA LEU A 125 15.97 5.53 5.06
C LEU A 125 16.85 6.77 4.89
N PRO A 126 17.26 7.11 3.64
CA PRO A 126 18.10 8.28 3.40
C PRO A 126 17.33 9.57 3.70
N ASN A 127 17.98 10.52 4.41
CA ASN A 127 17.42 11.84 4.74
C ASN A 127 16.06 11.81 5.46
N ASN A 128 15.76 10.72 6.16
CA ASN A 128 14.48 10.54 6.81
C ASN A 128 14.33 11.43 8.06
N GLN A 129 13.23 12.17 8.14
CA GLN A 129 12.84 12.94 9.33
C GLN A 129 11.62 12.32 10.03
N THR A 130 11.07 11.24 9.47
CA THR A 130 9.93 10.53 10.03
C THR A 130 10.22 10.05 11.44
N THR A 131 9.27 10.33 12.32
CA THR A 131 9.26 9.94 13.72
C THR A 131 8.23 8.84 13.97
N ILE A 132 8.43 8.07 15.04
CA ILE A 132 7.45 7.09 15.52
C ILE A 132 6.09 7.77 15.83
N GLU A 133 6.10 9.04 16.25
CA GLU A 133 4.87 9.80 16.50
C GLU A 133 4.07 10.07 15.23
N GLU A 134 4.74 10.37 14.11
CA GLU A 134 4.08 10.55 12.81
C GLU A 134 3.47 9.25 12.29
N ILE A 135 4.19 8.12 12.43
CA ILE A 135 3.62 6.80 12.12
C ILE A 135 2.41 6.53 13.01
N THR A 136 2.50 6.82 14.31
CA THR A 136 1.38 6.64 15.25
C THR A 136 0.14 7.42 14.81
N LYS A 137 0.32 8.67 14.35
CA LYS A 137 -0.78 9.51 13.85
C LYS A 137 -1.45 8.87 12.63
N VAL A 138 -0.67 8.35 11.68
CA VAL A 138 -1.19 7.68 10.48
C VAL A 138 -1.93 6.39 10.84
N LEU A 139 -1.40 5.59 11.77
CA LEU A 139 -2.00 4.32 12.19
C LEU A 139 -3.16 4.46 13.20
N THR A 140 -3.53 5.69 13.55
CA THR A 140 -4.62 5.91 14.51
C THR A 140 -5.95 5.45 13.90
N VAL A 141 -6.47 4.33 14.42
CA VAL A 141 -7.79 3.81 14.06
C VAL A 141 -8.86 4.65 14.75
N LEU A 142 -9.67 5.36 13.96
CA LEU A 142 -10.78 6.17 14.45
C LEU A 142 -11.87 5.29 15.08
N SER A 143 -12.66 5.85 15.99
CA SER A 143 -13.89 5.21 16.45
C SER A 143 -14.97 5.24 15.37
N LYS A 144 -15.99 4.39 15.50
CA LYS A 144 -17.14 4.37 14.57
C LYS A 144 -17.84 5.73 14.50
N GLU A 145 -17.97 6.42 15.64
CA GLU A 145 -18.60 7.75 15.71
C GLU A 145 -17.77 8.83 15.01
N GLU A 146 -16.45 8.78 15.13
CA GLU A 146 -15.54 9.71 14.44
C GLU A 146 -15.56 9.49 12.92
N ARG A 147 -15.55 8.22 12.48
CA ARG A 147 -15.69 7.89 11.06
C ARG A 147 -17.01 8.38 10.49
N GLU A 148 -18.12 8.16 11.16
CA GLU A 148 -19.43 8.63 10.69
C GLU A 148 -19.46 10.15 10.57
N LYS A 149 -18.89 10.88 11.53
CA LYS A 149 -18.79 12.35 11.46
C LYS A 149 -17.96 12.81 10.25
N ILE A 150 -16.84 12.16 9.98
CA ILE A 150 -16.00 12.45 8.81
C ILE A 150 -16.74 12.14 7.53
N TYR A 151 -17.38 10.96 7.44
CA TYR A 151 -18.17 10.57 6.28
C TYR A 151 -19.28 11.58 5.97
N GLN A 152 -20.06 11.99 6.98
CA GLN A 152 -21.11 13.00 6.81
C GLN A 152 -20.55 14.36 6.36
N LYS A 153 -19.43 14.80 6.96
CA LYS A 153 -18.75 16.03 6.55
C LYS A 153 -18.27 15.95 5.09
N ASN A 154 -17.73 14.81 4.68
CA ASN A 154 -17.22 14.58 3.33
C ASN A 154 -18.35 14.47 2.31
N LEU A 155 -19.46 13.84 2.68
CA LEU A 155 -20.68 13.81 1.87
C LEU A 155 -21.28 15.20 1.68
N GLU A 156 -21.35 16.02 2.74
CA GLU A 156 -21.76 17.43 2.63
C GLU A 156 -20.83 18.23 1.71
N LEU A 157 -19.52 18.01 1.80
CA LEU A 157 -18.53 18.66 0.93
C LEU A 157 -18.79 18.30 -0.53
N LEU A 158 -18.90 17.00 -0.85
CA LEU A 158 -19.21 16.50 -2.19
C LEU A 158 -20.53 17.06 -2.73
N GLN A 159 -21.57 17.10 -1.91
CA GLN A 159 -22.87 17.68 -2.28
C GLN A 159 -22.77 19.19 -2.56
N ARG A 160 -22.03 19.95 -1.73
CA ARG A 160 -21.80 21.39 -1.96
C ARG A 160 -21.03 21.64 -3.24
N LEU A 161 -20.07 20.79 -3.56
CA LEU A 161 -19.28 20.88 -4.79
C LEU A 161 -20.15 20.59 -6.01
N GLN A 162 -20.92 19.49 -5.99
CA GLN A 162 -21.90 19.17 -7.04
C GLN A 162 -22.96 20.26 -7.23
N ALA A 163 -23.42 20.91 -6.15
CA ALA A 163 -24.43 21.96 -6.18
C ALA A 163 -23.93 23.31 -6.73
N ARG A 164 -22.61 23.59 -6.75
CA ARG A 164 -22.04 24.84 -7.29
C ARG A 164 -21.99 24.93 -8.83
N LYS A 165 -22.44 23.89 -9.54
CA LYS A 165 -22.67 23.75 -11.00
C LYS A 165 -21.45 23.75 -11.93
N ASN A 166 -21.46 22.76 -12.83
CA ASN A 166 -20.66 22.55 -14.06
C ASN A 166 -19.13 22.56 -13.88
N ASP A 167 -18.47 21.45 -14.21
CA ASP A 167 -17.00 21.27 -14.15
C ASP A 167 -16.37 21.39 -12.76
N VAL A 168 -16.93 20.72 -11.74
CA VAL A 168 -16.05 20.30 -10.65
C VAL A 168 -15.23 19.13 -11.17
N ASP A 169 -14.01 19.44 -11.57
CA ASP A 169 -12.96 18.46 -11.78
C ASP A 169 -12.71 17.77 -10.43
N ILE A 170 -13.26 16.56 -10.28
CA ILE A 170 -13.24 15.78 -9.04
C ILE A 170 -11.78 15.50 -8.62
N SER A 171 -10.84 15.54 -9.58
CA SER A 171 -9.39 15.44 -9.35
C SER A 171 -8.79 16.60 -8.53
N LYS A 172 -9.48 17.75 -8.44
CA LYS A 172 -9.03 18.93 -7.66
C LYS A 172 -9.54 18.93 -6.23
N LEU A 173 -10.31 17.93 -5.84
CA LEU A 173 -10.63 17.70 -4.44
C LEU A 173 -9.43 17.07 -3.78
N PRO A 174 -9.14 17.40 -2.51
CA PRO A 174 -8.22 16.60 -1.74
C PRO A 174 -8.89 15.23 -1.51
N TYR A 175 -8.78 14.33 -2.47
CA TYR A 175 -9.42 13.00 -2.49
C TYR A 175 -9.08 12.22 -1.21
N ASP A 176 -7.84 12.37 -0.77
CA ASP A 176 -7.26 11.83 0.46
C ASP A 176 -7.89 12.43 1.74
N GLU A 177 -8.47 13.63 1.69
CA GLU A 177 -9.26 14.21 2.79
C GLU A 177 -10.70 13.67 2.81
N VAL A 178 -11.18 13.16 1.68
CA VAL A 178 -12.53 12.60 1.51
C VAL A 178 -12.58 11.13 1.95
N PHE A 179 -11.52 10.38 1.66
CA PHE A 179 -11.46 8.94 1.96
C PHE A 179 -10.33 8.63 2.93
N GLN A 180 -10.71 8.21 4.14
CA GLN A 180 -9.76 7.93 5.23
C GLN A 180 -8.73 6.87 4.84
N GLY A 181 -9.17 5.80 4.17
CA GLY A 181 -8.29 4.72 3.73
C GLY A 181 -7.18 5.24 2.81
N VAL A 182 -7.54 6.03 1.80
CA VAL A 182 -6.59 6.69 0.89
C VAL A 182 -5.62 7.57 1.66
N GLY A 183 -6.13 8.46 2.53
CA GLY A 183 -5.27 9.38 3.28
C GLY A 183 -4.27 8.65 4.21
N GLN A 184 -4.70 7.56 4.86
CA GLN A 184 -3.80 6.74 5.67
C GLN A 184 -2.80 5.96 4.81
N PHE A 185 -3.22 5.40 3.68
CA PHE A 185 -2.35 4.70 2.74
C PHE A 185 -1.27 5.64 2.21
N SER A 186 -1.66 6.78 1.62
CA SER A 186 -0.76 7.78 1.05
C SER A 186 0.19 8.32 2.12
N GLY A 187 -0.34 8.69 3.29
CA GLY A 187 0.46 9.15 4.42
C GLY A 187 1.47 8.10 4.87
N PHE A 188 1.07 6.83 4.97
CA PHE A 188 1.98 5.75 5.36
C PHE A 188 3.10 5.55 4.34
N ALA A 189 2.77 5.46 3.05
CA ALA A 189 3.77 5.30 1.99
C ALA A 189 4.77 6.48 1.95
N GLN A 190 4.28 7.71 2.13
CA GLN A 190 5.11 8.91 2.19
C GLN A 190 6.10 8.90 3.36
N LEU A 191 5.69 8.46 4.55
CA LEU A 191 6.57 8.37 5.72
C LEU A 191 7.80 7.46 5.49
N PHE A 192 7.70 6.51 4.57
CA PHE A 192 8.79 5.61 4.19
C PHE A 192 9.43 5.92 2.82
N ASN A 193 9.06 7.05 2.20
CA ASN A 193 9.52 7.46 0.85
C ASN A 193 9.28 6.39 -0.24
N ILE A 194 8.16 5.67 -0.15
CA ILE A 194 7.80 4.66 -1.15
C ILE A 194 7.14 5.35 -2.34
N SER A 195 7.84 5.37 -3.48
CA SER A 195 7.26 5.80 -4.76
C SER A 195 6.39 4.70 -5.37
N ASN A 196 5.42 5.11 -6.21
CA ASN A 196 4.53 4.21 -6.95
C ASN A 196 3.76 3.22 -6.05
N ALA A 197 3.43 3.59 -4.81
CA ALA A 197 2.66 2.74 -3.90
C ALA A 197 1.20 2.60 -4.32
N SER A 198 0.59 3.71 -4.76
CA SER A 198 -0.85 3.86 -5.03
C SER A 198 -1.30 3.28 -6.38
N THR A 199 -0.83 2.07 -6.73
CA THR A 199 -1.13 1.43 -8.02
C THR A 199 -1.00 -0.10 -7.91
N CYS A 200 -1.41 -0.81 -8.96
CA CYS A 200 -1.25 -2.26 -9.10
C CYS A 200 -0.88 -2.64 -10.53
N TYR A 201 -0.64 -3.92 -10.78
CA TYR A 201 -0.31 -4.44 -12.11
C TYR A 201 -1.33 -3.99 -13.17
N GLU A 202 -2.64 -4.13 -12.90
CA GLU A 202 -3.68 -3.78 -13.86
C GLU A 202 -3.67 -2.29 -14.22
N TYR A 203 -3.57 -1.41 -13.23
CA TYR A 203 -3.58 0.03 -13.47
C TYR A 203 -2.32 0.50 -14.20
N LEU A 204 -1.17 -0.11 -13.87
CA LEU A 204 0.08 0.11 -14.60
C LEU A 204 0.02 -0.33 -16.07
N GLN A 205 -0.86 -1.28 -16.42
CA GLN A 205 -1.03 -1.72 -17.81
C GLN A 205 -2.05 -0.90 -18.59
N ASP A 206 -2.94 -0.18 -17.91
CA ASP A 206 -3.99 0.60 -18.57
C ASP A 206 -3.48 1.95 -19.12
N GLU A 207 -2.19 2.30 -18.94
CA GLU A 207 -1.50 3.50 -19.49
C GLU A 207 -2.17 4.86 -19.18
N GLU A 208 -3.14 4.92 -18.27
CA GLU A 208 -3.92 6.14 -17.99
C GLU A 208 -3.24 7.10 -16.98
N ASP A 209 -2.18 6.70 -16.27
CA ASP A 209 -1.54 7.50 -15.21
C ASP A 209 -0.16 8.07 -15.63
N GLU A 210 -0.11 9.39 -15.88
CA GLU A 210 1.10 10.14 -16.27
C GLU A 210 2.16 10.31 -15.14
N GLU A 211 1.91 9.82 -13.92
CA GLU A 211 2.75 10.09 -12.73
C GLU A 211 3.59 8.91 -12.21
N ILE A 212 3.64 7.76 -12.92
CA ILE A 212 4.46 6.62 -12.48
C ILE A 212 5.96 6.93 -12.64
N GLU A 213 6.66 7.01 -11.52
CA GLU A 213 8.08 7.31 -11.50
C GLU A 213 8.89 6.18 -12.15
N ARG A 214 9.67 6.54 -13.19
CA ARG A 214 10.59 5.64 -13.91
C ARG A 214 9.93 4.38 -14.48
N TRP A 215 8.69 4.52 -14.95
CA TRP A 215 7.92 3.45 -15.58
C TRP A 215 8.69 2.65 -16.66
N GLU A 216 9.40 3.35 -17.54
CA GLU A 216 10.16 2.74 -18.66
C GLU A 216 11.26 1.75 -18.22
N GLU A 217 11.65 1.76 -16.95
CA GLU A 217 12.67 0.87 -16.38
C GLU A 217 12.08 -0.37 -15.69
N PHE A 218 10.74 -0.53 -15.71
CA PHE A 218 10.09 -1.66 -15.07
C PHE A 218 10.42 -2.96 -15.79
N ILE A 219 10.64 -4.01 -14.99
CA ILE A 219 10.86 -5.36 -15.50
C ILE A 219 9.54 -6.11 -15.49
N GLN A 220 9.11 -6.57 -16.66
CA GLN A 220 7.96 -7.46 -16.77
C GLN A 220 8.40 -8.92 -16.62
N ILE A 221 7.79 -9.63 -15.67
CA ILE A 221 7.93 -11.07 -15.50
C ILE A 221 6.65 -11.71 -16.07
N PRO A 222 6.72 -12.40 -17.21
CA PRO A 222 5.56 -13.04 -17.80
C PRO A 222 5.15 -14.28 -17.01
N ASN A 223 3.92 -14.75 -17.26
CA ASN A 223 3.51 -16.08 -16.82
C ASN A 223 4.22 -17.12 -17.70
N PRO A 224 5.05 -18.02 -17.13
CA PRO A 224 5.82 -18.98 -17.92
C PRO A 224 4.98 -20.10 -18.57
N SER A 225 3.66 -20.12 -18.36
CA SER A 225 2.73 -21.05 -19.03
C SER A 225 2.19 -20.53 -20.37
N ILE A 226 2.66 -19.36 -20.85
CA ILE A 226 2.28 -18.73 -22.12
C ILE A 226 3.54 -18.46 -22.94
#